data_AF-B1C8Y3-F1
#
_entry.id   AF-B1C8Y3-F1
#
_cell.length_a   1.000
_cell.length_b   1.000
_cell.length_c   1.000
_cell.angle_alpha   90.00
_cell.angle_beta   90.00
_cell.angle_gamma   90.00
#
_symmetry.space_group_name_H-M   'P 1'
#
loop_
_entity.id
_entity.type
_entity.pdbx_description
1 polymer ?
#
loop_
_entity_poly.entity_id
_entity_poly.type
_entity_poly.pdbx_seq_one_letter_code
_entity_poly.pdbx_strand_id
1 'polypeptide(L)'
;MYPKILKLENKKEEIYFIFAGLSGVSLYYLFENTALTYTSASNVGVLVSVAPFFTAILSNLFIKSESLHKNFFIGFIIAISGIIFISFKDTANVSLSPMGDILALLAAMIWAVYSLLSKKISELGYNIIQCTRRIFFYGLIFMIIMLPFFDFKFDISLFNNFTVIFNILFLGFGACSICFVT
;
A
#
# COMPACT_ATOMS: atom_id res chain seq x y z
N MET A 1 -23.31 -9.25 8.89
CA MET A 1 -22.07 -9.16 9.69
C MET A 1 -21.87 -10.46 10.46
N TYR A 2 -20.85 -11.25 10.12
CA TYR A 2 -20.51 -12.48 10.87
C TYR A 2 -19.77 -12.11 12.17
N PRO A 3 -20.32 -12.33 13.37
CA PRO A 3 -19.77 -11.83 14.62
C PRO A 3 -18.81 -12.81 15.31
N LYS A 4 -18.30 -13.82 14.60
CA LYS A 4 -17.42 -14.84 15.22
C LYS A 4 -15.96 -14.43 15.11
N ILE A 5 -15.28 -14.36 16.25
CA ILE A 5 -13.84 -14.16 16.38
C ILE A 5 -13.13 -15.29 15.61
N LEU A 6 -12.22 -14.94 14.70
CA LEU A 6 -11.48 -15.90 13.90
C LEU A 6 -10.57 -16.72 14.83
N LYS A 7 -10.93 -17.97 15.10
CA LYS A 7 -10.05 -18.92 15.77
C LYS A 7 -9.05 -19.41 14.73
N LEU A 8 -7.79 -19.02 14.88
CA LEU A 8 -6.69 -19.59 14.11
C LEU A 8 -6.48 -21.01 14.58
N GLU A 9 -6.36 -21.95 13.65
CA GLU A 9 -5.97 -23.32 13.99
C GLU A 9 -4.49 -23.41 14.38
N ASN A 10 -3.66 -22.43 14.00
CA ASN A 10 -2.21 -22.44 14.28
C ASN A 10 -1.62 -21.06 14.65
N LYS A 11 -0.78 -21.01 15.70
CA LYS A 11 -0.01 -19.80 16.10
C LYS A 11 0.95 -19.30 15.01
N LYS A 12 1.38 -20.17 14.09
CA LYS A 12 2.23 -19.80 12.94
C LYS A 12 1.49 -18.95 11.91
N GLU A 13 0.16 -19.04 11.85
CA GLU A 13 -0.65 -18.25 10.92
C GLU A 13 -0.76 -16.79 11.34
N GLU A 14 -0.70 -16.54 12.65
CA GLU A 14 -0.71 -15.20 13.25
C GLU A 14 0.46 -14.33 12.76
N ILE A 15 1.61 -14.96 12.48
CA ILE A 15 2.79 -14.29 11.92
C ILE A 15 2.48 -13.68 10.55
N TYR A 16 1.72 -14.36 9.68
CA TYR A 16 1.34 -13.81 8.38
C TYR A 16 0.43 -12.59 8.53
N PHE A 17 -0.48 -12.58 9.51
CA PHE A 17 -1.33 -11.43 9.81
C PHE A 17 -0.52 -10.23 10.34
N ILE A 18 0.47 -10.49 11.20
CA ILE A 18 1.38 -9.47 11.74
C ILE A 18 2.21 -8.86 10.61
N PHE A 19 2.84 -9.68 9.77
CA PHE A 19 3.62 -9.19 8.62
C PHE A 19 2.75 -8.48 7.58
N ALA A 20 1.53 -8.95 7.33
CA ALA A 20 0.59 -8.27 6.43
C ALA A 20 0.17 -6.90 6.96
N GLY A 21 -0.12 -6.80 8.27
CA GLY A 21 -0.41 -5.51 8.92
C GLY A 21 0.77 -4.56 8.87
N LEU A 22 1.97 -5.05 9.20
CA LEU A 22 3.20 -4.25 9.18
C LEU A 22 3.55 -3.75 7.78
N SER A 23 3.46 -4.61 6.76
CA SER A 23 3.78 -4.27 5.37
C SER A 23 2.72 -3.35 4.75
N GLY A 24 1.45 -3.76 4.76
CA GLY A 24 0.39 -3.06 4.03
C GLY A 24 -0.13 -1.79 4.71
N VAL A 25 -0.18 -1.76 6.05
CA VAL A 25 -0.81 -0.64 6.77
C VAL A 25 0.21 0.33 7.36
N SER A 26 1.39 -0.14 7.75
CA SER A 26 2.40 0.73 8.35
C SER A 26 3.48 1.13 7.33
N LEU A 27 4.26 0.17 6.85
CA LEU A 27 5.42 0.44 5.99
C LEU A 27 5.01 1.06 4.65
N TYR A 28 4.00 0.51 3.98
CA TYR A 28 3.53 1.04 2.70
C TYR A 28 3.19 2.53 2.80
N TYR A 29 2.29 2.89 3.72
CA TYR A 29 1.89 4.27 3.92
C TYR A 29 3.05 5.15 4.41
N LEU A 30 3.97 4.62 5.22
CA LEU A 30 5.14 5.37 5.67
C LEU A 30 6.04 5.78 4.50
N PHE A 31 6.41 4.83 3.65
CA PHE A 31 7.28 5.08 2.52
C PHE A 31 6.58 5.93 1.45
N GLU A 32 5.29 5.70 1.22
CA GLU A 32 4.50 6.52 0.29
C GLU A 32 4.38 7.97 0.78
N ASN A 33 4.02 8.20 2.05
CA ASN A 33 3.94 9.56 2.61
C ASN A 33 5.30 10.24 2.61
N THR A 34 6.36 9.51 2.96
CA THR A 34 7.71 10.07 2.93
C THR A 34 8.11 10.40 1.49
N ALA A 35 7.83 9.53 0.50
CA ALA A 35 8.07 9.81 -0.90
C ALA A 35 7.33 11.08 -1.37
N LEU A 36 6.08 11.28 -0.95
CA LEU A 36 5.29 12.49 -1.27
C LEU A 36 5.89 13.79 -0.70
N THR A 37 6.70 13.72 0.35
CA THR A 37 7.44 14.90 0.85
C THR A 37 8.69 15.23 0.02
N TYR A 38 9.19 14.25 -0.73
CA TYR A 38 10.43 14.34 -1.51
C TYR A 38 10.17 14.51 -3.02
N THR A 39 9.04 14.00 -3.54
CA THR A 39 8.66 14.03 -4.96
C THR A 39 7.18 14.36 -5.14
N SER A 40 6.75 14.63 -6.37
CA SER A 40 5.37 15.04 -6.64
C SER A 40 4.38 13.86 -6.53
N ALA A 41 3.12 14.16 -6.14
CA ALA A 41 2.07 13.15 -6.06
C ALA A 41 1.79 12.44 -7.39
N SER A 42 1.95 13.14 -8.52
CA SER A 42 1.87 12.55 -9.85
C SER A 42 2.95 11.49 -10.07
N ASN A 43 4.20 11.75 -9.66
CA ASN A 43 5.30 10.80 -9.83
C ASN A 43 5.13 9.57 -8.91
N VAL A 44 4.77 9.79 -7.64
CA VAL A 44 4.45 8.69 -6.71
C VAL A 44 3.31 7.84 -7.27
N GLY A 45 2.22 8.44 -7.75
CA GLY A 45 1.09 7.71 -8.33
C GLY A 45 1.46 6.84 -9.52
N VAL A 46 2.35 7.33 -10.39
CA VAL A 46 2.87 6.55 -11.52
C VAL A 46 3.72 5.37 -11.04
N LEU A 47 4.61 5.58 -10.08
CA LEU A 47 5.47 4.52 -9.55
C LEU A 47 4.65 3.45 -8.79
N VAL A 48 3.67 3.87 -7.99
CA VAL A 48 2.74 2.97 -7.29
C VAL A 48 1.86 2.20 -8.27
N SER A 49 1.52 2.76 -9.44
CA SER A 49 0.78 2.03 -10.48
C SER A 49 1.54 0.82 -11.04
N VAL A 50 2.85 0.72 -10.77
CA VAL A 50 3.68 -0.44 -11.12
C VAL A 50 3.71 -1.51 -10.02
N ALA A 51 3.19 -1.22 -8.82
CA ALA A 51 3.05 -2.18 -7.73
C ALA A 51 2.32 -3.49 -8.11
N PRO A 52 1.26 -3.50 -8.95
CA PRO A 52 0.60 -4.73 -9.40
C PRO A 52 1.55 -5.63 -10.21
N PHE A 53 2.50 -5.05 -10.95
CA PHE A 53 3.51 -5.83 -11.68
C PHE A 53 4.45 -6.55 -10.72
N PHE A 54 5.01 -5.84 -9.73
CA PHE A 54 5.81 -6.49 -8.69
C PHE A 54 5.01 -7.58 -7.96
N THR A 55 3.74 -7.30 -7.66
CA THR A 55 2.82 -8.26 -7.04
C THR A 55 2.68 -9.54 -7.87
N ALA A 56 2.46 -9.41 -9.18
CA ALA A 56 2.32 -10.55 -10.09
C ALA A 56 3.61 -11.38 -10.18
N ILE A 57 4.78 -10.73 -10.26
CA ILE A 57 6.09 -11.41 -10.27
C ILE A 57 6.27 -12.20 -8.97
N LEU A 58 6.10 -11.55 -7.81
CA LEU A 58 6.24 -12.20 -6.51
C LEU A 58 5.21 -13.33 -6.33
N SER A 59 3.97 -13.13 -6.76
CA SER A 59 2.91 -14.15 -6.70
C SER A 59 3.28 -15.38 -7.52
N ASN A 60 3.82 -15.21 -8.73
CA ASN A 60 4.28 -16.37 -9.50
C ASN A 60 5.46 -17.09 -8.82
N LEU A 61 6.46 -16.33 -8.35
CA LEU A 61 7.66 -16.91 -7.73
C LEU A 61 7.35 -17.69 -6.43
N PHE A 62 6.49 -17.16 -5.57
CA PHE A 62 6.23 -17.72 -4.23
C PHE A 62 5.01 -18.63 -4.13
N ILE A 63 3.95 -18.36 -4.89
CA ILE A 63 2.69 -19.14 -4.80
C ILE A 63 2.59 -20.14 -5.96
N LYS A 64 3.47 -20.07 -6.99
CA LYS A 64 3.42 -20.91 -8.21
C LYS A 64 2.03 -20.94 -8.87
N SER A 65 1.23 -19.90 -8.65
CA SER A 65 -0.21 -19.95 -8.96
C SER A 65 -0.53 -19.65 -10.42
N GLU A 66 0.35 -19.01 -11.20
CA GLU A 66 0.13 -18.76 -12.63
C GLU A 66 1.46 -18.56 -13.37
N SER A 67 1.65 -19.26 -14.49
CA SER A 67 2.79 -19.06 -15.37
C SER A 67 2.78 -17.63 -15.94
N LEU A 68 3.84 -16.86 -15.67
CA LEU A 68 4.01 -15.51 -16.21
C LEU A 68 3.96 -15.56 -17.75
N HIS A 69 2.85 -15.10 -18.31
CA HIS A 69 2.64 -15.06 -19.74
C HIS A 69 3.52 -13.99 -20.39
N LYS A 70 3.90 -14.17 -21.66
CA LYS A 70 4.74 -13.20 -22.40
C LYS A 70 4.18 -11.78 -22.40
N ASN A 71 2.85 -11.64 -22.29
CA ASN A 71 2.14 -10.36 -22.18
C ASN A 71 2.53 -9.58 -20.92
N PHE A 72 2.91 -10.26 -19.84
CA PHE A 72 3.36 -9.63 -18.60
C PHE A 72 4.68 -8.85 -18.81
N PHE A 73 5.61 -9.43 -19.58
CA PHE A 73 6.88 -8.79 -19.89
C PHE A 73 6.71 -7.55 -20.78
N ILE A 74 5.77 -7.62 -21.72
CA ILE A 74 5.39 -6.47 -22.57
C ILE A 74 4.80 -5.35 -21.69
N GLY A 75 3.88 -5.67 -20.79
CA GLY A 75 3.32 -4.70 -19.84
C GLY A 75 4.38 -4.08 -18.93
N PHE A 76 5.37 -4.86 -18.48
CA PHE A 76 6.49 -4.37 -17.68
C PHE A 76 7.37 -3.37 -18.45
N ILE A 77 7.73 -3.68 -19.70
CA ILE A 77 8.49 -2.75 -20.55
C ILE A 77 7.70 -1.46 -20.79
N ILE A 78 6.39 -1.56 -21.05
CA ILE A 78 5.53 -0.38 -21.24
C ILE A 78 5.45 0.46 -19.96
N ALA A 79 5.28 -0.17 -18.79
CA ALA A 79 5.24 0.52 -17.50
C ALA A 79 6.56 1.24 -17.18
N ILE A 80 7.70 0.56 -17.37
CA ILE A 80 9.03 1.17 -17.23
C ILE A 80 9.21 2.32 -18.22
N SER A 81 8.80 2.14 -19.46
CA SER A 81 8.88 3.20 -20.47
C SER A 81 8.02 4.40 -20.09
N GLY A 82 6.83 4.18 -19.53
CA GLY A 82 5.96 5.23 -18.99
C GLY A 82 6.60 6.00 -17.84
N ILE A 83 7.22 5.30 -16.89
CA ILE A 83 7.99 5.93 -15.79
C ILE A 83 9.11 6.79 -16.37
N ILE A 84 9.91 6.24 -17.28
CA ILE A 84 11.03 6.95 -17.91
C ILE A 84 10.51 8.19 -18.65
N PHE A 85 9.43 8.06 -19.42
CA PHE A 85 8.87 9.17 -20.20
C PHE A 85 8.34 10.30 -19.31
N ILE A 86 7.69 9.96 -18.21
CA ILE A 86 7.22 10.93 -17.21
C ILE A 86 8.41 11.60 -16.52
N SER A 87 9.44 10.83 -16.17
CA SER A 87 10.69 11.33 -15.58
C SER A 87 11.42 12.30 -16.51
N PHE A 88 11.42 12.06 -17.82
CA PHE A 88 12.04 12.96 -18.81
C PHE A 88 11.23 14.23 -19.09
N LYS A 89 9.89 14.15 -19.07
CA LYS A 89 9.01 15.27 -19.44
C LYS A 89 9.01 16.41 -18.41
N ASP A 90 9.39 16.11 -17.17
CA ASP A 90 9.36 17.03 -16.03
C ASP A 90 10.72 17.70 -15.72
N THR A 91 11.66 17.62 -16.66
CA THR A 91 13.00 18.26 -16.59
C THR A 91 12.96 19.79 -16.50
N ALA A 92 11.80 20.43 -16.68
CA ALA A 92 11.67 21.88 -16.63
C ALA A 92 11.30 22.45 -15.25
N ASN A 93 10.74 21.67 -14.30
CA ASN A 93 10.30 22.19 -12.99
C ASN A 93 10.24 21.17 -11.83
N VAL A 94 10.65 19.91 -12.01
CA VAL A 94 10.56 18.93 -10.92
C VAL A 94 11.86 18.85 -10.14
N SER A 95 11.72 19.08 -8.83
CA SER A 95 12.63 18.63 -7.79
C SER A 95 12.68 17.10 -7.78
N LEU A 96 13.28 16.50 -8.81
CA LEU A 96 13.57 15.07 -8.89
C LEU A 96 14.59 14.81 -7.77
N SER A 97 14.10 14.44 -6.60
CA SER A 97 14.96 13.87 -5.57
C SER A 97 15.03 12.37 -5.86
N PRO A 98 16.21 11.83 -6.24
CA PRO A 98 16.36 10.39 -6.48
C PRO A 98 15.91 9.55 -5.28
N MET A 99 15.97 10.15 -4.09
CA MET A 99 15.49 9.58 -2.84
C MET A 99 13.97 9.34 -2.85
N GLY A 100 13.16 10.30 -3.29
CA GLY A 100 11.70 10.16 -3.35
C GLY A 100 11.27 9.02 -4.27
N ASP A 101 11.92 8.89 -5.42
CA ASP A 101 11.61 7.85 -6.42
C ASP A 101 11.98 6.45 -5.91
N ILE A 102 13.13 6.32 -5.25
CA ILE A 102 13.54 5.07 -4.58
C ILE A 102 12.52 4.70 -3.49
N LEU A 103 12.07 5.68 -2.69
CA LEU A 103 11.07 5.44 -1.65
C LEU A 103 9.71 5.02 -2.23
N ALA A 104 9.27 5.64 -3.33
CA ALA A 104 8.02 5.24 -3.99
C ALA A 104 8.11 3.83 -4.58
N LEU A 105 9.28 3.46 -5.14
CA LEU A 105 9.52 2.10 -5.64
C LEU A 105 9.57 1.07 -4.50
N LEU A 106 10.16 1.44 -3.35
CA LEU A 106 10.10 0.62 -2.12
C LEU A 106 8.67 0.46 -1.63
N ALA A 107 7.85 1.52 -1.64
CA ALA A 107 6.43 1.43 -1.30
C ALA A 107 5.70 0.45 -2.23
N ALA A 108 5.93 0.53 -3.54
CA ALA A 108 5.37 -0.41 -4.52
C ALA A 108 5.81 -1.86 -4.25
N MET A 109 7.06 -2.08 -3.84
CA MET A 109 7.58 -3.40 -3.48
C MET A 109 6.94 -3.94 -2.19
N ILE A 110 6.74 -3.08 -1.18
CA ILE A 110 6.06 -3.46 0.07
C ILE A 110 4.59 -3.78 -0.18
N TRP A 111 3.93 -3.03 -1.06
CA TRP A 111 2.57 -3.35 -1.50
C TRP A 111 2.50 -4.73 -2.16
N ALA A 112 3.50 -5.09 -2.96
CA ALA A 112 3.59 -6.41 -3.57
C ALA A 112 3.74 -7.53 -2.54
N VAL A 113 4.55 -7.33 -1.51
CA VAL A 113 4.68 -8.26 -0.37
C VAL A 113 3.36 -8.38 0.39
N TYR A 114 2.69 -7.25 0.67
CA TYR A 114 1.38 -7.25 1.31
C TYR A 114 0.34 -8.01 0.49
N SER A 115 0.27 -7.77 -0.82
CA SER A 115 -0.67 -8.43 -1.72
C SER A 115 -0.41 -9.95 -1.80
N LEU A 116 0.85 -10.36 -1.77
CA LEU A 116 1.24 -11.77 -1.69
C LEU A 116 0.79 -12.42 -0.38
N LEU A 117 1.06 -11.77 0.75
CA LEU A 117 0.64 -12.23 2.08
C LEU A 117 -0.88 -12.31 2.17
N SER A 118 -1.59 -11.29 1.66
CA SER A 118 -3.04 -11.24 1.60
C SER A 118 -3.62 -12.39 0.78
N LYS A 119 -3.04 -12.68 -0.40
CA LYS A 119 -3.44 -13.82 -1.24
C LYS A 119 -3.23 -15.14 -0.50
N LYS A 120 -2.08 -15.32 0.16
CA LYS A 120 -1.79 -16.52 0.95
C LYS A 120 -2.73 -16.69 2.15
N ILE A 121 -3.11 -15.59 2.81
CA ILE A 121 -4.12 -15.59 3.88
C ILE A 121 -5.50 -15.95 3.33
N SER A 122 -5.84 -15.49 2.13
CA SER A 122 -7.12 -15.80 1.48
C SER A 122 -7.21 -17.28 1.06
N GLU A 123 -6.09 -17.90 0.67
CA GLU A 123 -6.01 -19.33 0.34
C GLU A 123 -6.26 -20.25 1.55
N LEU A 124 -6.11 -19.75 2.78
CA LEU A 124 -6.42 -20.49 4.01
C LEU A 124 -7.93 -20.69 4.23
N GLY A 125 -8.78 -20.19 3.34
CA GLY A 125 -10.24 -20.40 3.40
C GLY A 125 -10.96 -19.58 4.49
N TYR A 126 -10.26 -18.62 5.10
CA TYR A 126 -10.83 -17.74 6.11
C TYR A 126 -11.71 -16.65 5.48
N ASN A 127 -12.72 -16.20 6.24
CA ASN A 127 -13.58 -15.09 5.81
C ASN A 127 -12.77 -13.79 5.66
N ILE A 128 -12.80 -13.21 4.46
CA ILE A 128 -12.08 -11.96 4.09
C ILE A 128 -12.31 -10.84 5.11
N ILE A 129 -13.57 -10.61 5.52
CA ILE A 129 -13.92 -9.56 6.49
C ILE A 129 -13.18 -9.72 7.82
N GLN A 130 -12.99 -10.96 8.27
CA GLN A 130 -12.29 -11.25 9.53
C GLN A 130 -10.77 -11.09 9.39
N CYS A 131 -10.23 -11.48 8.24
CA CYS A 131 -8.82 -11.31 7.91
C CYS A 131 -8.45 -9.82 7.87
N THR A 132 -9.23 -9.02 7.14
CA THR A 132 -9.03 -7.57 7.03
C THR A 132 -9.09 -6.91 8.41
N ARG A 133 -10.07 -7.24 9.26
CA ARG A 133 -10.16 -6.69 10.62
C ARG A 133 -8.88 -6.93 11.44
N ARG A 134 -8.28 -8.11 11.35
CA ARG A 134 -7.04 -8.43 12.06
C ARG A 134 -5.82 -7.74 11.48
N ILE A 135 -5.70 -7.69 10.15
CA ILE A 135 -4.64 -6.95 9.46
C ILE A 135 -4.67 -5.48 9.88
N PHE A 136 -5.86 -4.86 9.88
CA PHE A 136 -6.04 -3.48 10.34
C PHE A 136 -5.73 -3.31 11.83
N PHE A 137 -6.12 -4.27 12.68
CA PHE A 137 -5.81 -4.20 14.11
C PHE A 137 -4.30 -4.21 14.38
N TYR A 138 -3.54 -5.14 13.79
CA TYR A 138 -2.08 -5.15 13.92
C TYR A 138 -1.44 -3.94 13.24
N GLY A 139 -1.95 -3.54 12.07
CA GLY A 139 -1.50 -2.35 11.36
C GLY A 139 -1.64 -1.06 12.18
N LEU A 140 -2.77 -0.88 12.86
CA LEU A 140 -3.00 0.24 13.78
C LEU A 140 -2.05 0.21 14.97
N ILE A 141 -1.81 -0.96 15.56
CA ILE A 141 -0.85 -1.11 16.66
C ILE A 141 0.55 -0.67 16.20
N PHE A 142 1.02 -1.14 15.05
CA PHE A 142 2.32 -0.75 14.51
C PHE A 142 2.38 0.74 14.16
N MET A 143 1.30 1.29 13.61
CA MET A 143 1.22 2.73 13.31
C MET A 143 1.30 3.57 14.59
N ILE A 144 0.63 3.18 15.67
CA ILE A 144 0.70 3.83 16.98
C ILE A 144 2.11 3.73 17.58
N ILE A 145 2.78 2.58 17.44
CA ILE A 145 4.16 2.38 17.89
C ILE A 145 5.14 3.25 17.10
N MET A 146 4.85 3.51 15.82
CA MET A 146 5.70 4.31 14.93
C MET A 146 5.46 5.82 15.10
N LEU A 147 4.31 6.22 15.64
CA LEU A 147 3.94 7.61 15.91
C LEU A 147 5.00 8.42 16.67
N PRO A 148 5.60 7.95 17.78
CA PRO A 148 6.64 8.70 18.50
C PRO A 148 7.96 8.89 17.73
N PHE A 149 8.17 8.17 16.63
CA PHE A 149 9.36 8.34 15.78
C PHE A 149 9.21 9.47 14.75
N PHE A 150 7.97 9.91 14.49
CA PHE A 150 7.69 11.08 13.68
C PHE A 150 7.32 12.22 14.63
N ASP A 151 7.83 13.44 14.42
CA ASP A 151 7.54 14.63 15.25
C ASP A 151 6.05 15.03 15.18
N PHE A 152 5.18 14.21 15.76
CA PHE A 152 3.75 14.31 15.66
C PHE A 152 3.27 15.46 16.52
N LYS A 153 2.94 16.58 15.87
CA LYS A 153 2.31 17.73 16.50
C LYS A 153 0.80 17.57 16.36
N PHE A 154 0.13 17.21 17.45
CA PHE A 154 -1.33 17.14 17.47
C PHE A 154 -1.89 18.56 17.50
N ASP A 155 -2.09 19.14 16.31
CA ASP A 155 -2.61 20.49 16.18
C ASP A 155 -4.13 20.47 15.97
N ILE A 156 -4.87 20.70 17.05
CA ILE A 156 -6.34 20.75 17.06
C ILE A 156 -6.88 21.91 16.21
N SER A 157 -6.04 22.92 15.90
CA SER A 157 -6.44 24.03 15.04
C SER A 157 -6.69 23.62 13.58
N LEU A 158 -6.13 22.49 13.13
CA LEU A 158 -6.35 21.93 11.79
C LEU A 158 -7.82 21.56 11.55
N PHE A 159 -8.55 21.17 12.60
CA PHE A 159 -9.97 20.83 12.52
C PHE A 159 -10.88 22.05 12.38
N ASN A 160 -10.36 23.26 12.58
CA ASN A 160 -11.12 24.48 12.33
C ASN A 160 -11.16 24.85 10.84
N ASN A 161 -10.31 24.23 10.02
CA ASN A 161 -10.24 24.49 8.59
C ASN A 161 -11.24 23.60 7.85
N PHE A 162 -12.28 24.23 7.29
CA PHE A 162 -13.35 23.53 6.56
C PHE A 162 -12.82 22.70 5.39
N THR A 163 -11.73 23.14 4.73
CA THR A 163 -11.08 22.41 3.64
C THR A 163 -10.48 21.08 4.12
N VAL A 164 -9.89 21.05 5.31
CA VAL A 164 -9.29 19.82 5.88
C VAL A 164 -10.38 18.81 6.23
N ILE A 165 -11.47 19.26 6.85
CA ILE A 165 -12.64 18.41 7.14
C ILE A 165 -13.20 17.80 5.85
N PHE A 166 -13.38 18.61 4.81
CA PHE A 166 -13.90 18.15 3.53
C PHE A 166 -12.98 17.11 2.87
N ASN A 167 -11.66 17.33 2.90
CA ASN A 167 -10.68 16.36 2.39
C ASN A 167 -10.73 15.03 3.15
N ILE A 168 -10.82 15.04 4.48
CA ILE A 168 -10.94 13.82 5.30
C ILE A 168 -12.24 13.08 4.99
N LEU A 169 -13.37 13.81 4.88
CA LEU A 169 -14.66 13.23 4.51
C LEU A 169 -14.61 12.61 3.11
N PHE A 170 -14.02 13.31 2.14
CA PHE A 170 -13.88 12.82 0.78
C PHE A 170 -13.01 11.55 0.71
N LEU A 171 -11.90 11.52 1.46
CA LEU A 171 -11.02 10.36 1.51
C LEU A 171 -11.71 9.14 2.16
N GLY A 172 -12.35 9.33 3.31
CA GLY A 172 -12.98 8.24 4.07
C GLY A 172 -14.27 7.70 3.42
N PHE A 173 -15.17 8.60 3.03
CA PHE A 173 -16.46 8.20 2.46
C PHE A 173 -16.35 7.93 0.96
N GLY A 174 -15.68 8.81 0.22
CA GLY A 174 -15.53 8.69 -1.23
C GLY A 174 -14.56 7.57 -1.61
N ALA A 175 -13.28 7.73 -1.26
CA ALA A 175 -12.26 6.81 -1.74
C ALA A 175 -12.33 5.43 -1.08
N CYS A 176 -12.50 5.34 0.25
CA CYS A 176 -12.52 4.05 0.93
C CYS A 176 -13.87 3.32 0.84
N SER A 177 -14.98 4.00 1.11
CA SER A 177 -16.27 3.29 1.25
C SER A 177 -16.88 2.91 -0.10
N ILE A 178 -16.80 3.77 -1.12
CA ILE A 178 -17.40 3.49 -2.45
C ILE A 178 -16.56 2.48 -3.23
N CYS A 179 -15.23 2.52 -3.12
CA CYS A 179 -14.33 1.62 -3.82
C CYS A 179 -14.47 0.15 -3.37
N PHE A 180 -14.91 -0.11 -2.13
CA PHE A 180 -15.16 -1.47 -1.64
C PHE A 180 -16.60 -1.98 -1.86
N VAL A 181 -17.53 -1.09 -2.25
CA VAL A 181 -18.93 -1.45 -2.54
C VAL A 181 -19.14 -1.76 -4.03
N THR A 182 -18.19 -1.36 -4.89
CA THR A 182 -18.22 -1.58 -6.35
C THR A 182 -17.31 -2.74 -6.74
#